data_AF-A0A2I1R0L1-F1
#
_entry.id   AF-A0A2I1R0L1-F1
#
_cell.length_a   1.000
_cell.length_b   1.000
_cell.length_c   1.000
_cell.angle_alpha   90.00
_cell.angle_beta   90.00
_cell.angle_gamma   90.00
#
_symmetry.space_group_name_H-M   'P 1'
#
loop_
_entity.id
_entity.type
_entity.pdbx_description
1 polymer ?
#
loop_
_entity_poly.entity_id
_entity_poly.type
_entity_poly.pdbx_seq_one_letter_code
_entity_poly.pdbx_strand_id
1 'polypeptide(L)' 'PADRASLMVQVSGVKVLATEAGLSIGSRIFEVIGARGTHPRLGLDRFWRNIRTHSLHDPVAYKIADVGQYF' A
#
# COMPACT_ATOMS: atom_id res chain seq x y z
N PRO A 1 15.41 -23.54 7.16
CA PRO A 1 15.06 -23.23 5.74
C PRO A 1 13.55 -23.00 5.52
N ALA A 2 12.70 -23.92 6.01
CA ALA A 2 11.24 -23.81 5.92
C ALA A 2 10.67 -22.55 6.61
N ASP A 3 11.18 -22.18 7.78
CA ASP A 3 10.74 -20.96 8.50
C ASP A 3 10.94 -19.67 7.71
N ARG A 4 12.03 -19.55 6.95
CA ARG A 4 12.31 -18.33 6.18
C ARG A 4 11.34 -18.16 5.02
N ALA A 5 10.94 -19.25 4.37
CA ALA A 5 9.97 -19.22 3.28
C ALA A 5 8.58 -18.84 3.81
N SER A 6 8.14 -19.48 4.89
CA SER A 6 6.87 -19.15 5.55
C SER A 6 6.82 -17.68 6.01
N LEU A 7 7.90 -17.17 6.60
CA LEU A 7 8.01 -15.77 6.98
C LEU A 7 7.89 -14.82 5.78
N MET A 8 8.56 -15.12 4.66
CA MET A 8 8.52 -14.28 3.46
C MET A 8 7.12 -14.19 2.84
N VAL A 9 6.35 -15.27 2.91
CA VAL A 9 4.96 -15.30 2.45
C VAL A 9 4.09 -14.40 3.31
N GLN A 10 4.23 -14.47 4.64
CA GLN A 10 3.51 -13.58 5.56
C GLN A 10 3.87 -12.10 5.33
N VAL A 11 5.16 -11.79 5.19
CA VAL A 11 5.64 -10.43 4.90
C VAL A 11 5.11 -9.92 3.56
N SER A 12 5.08 -10.78 2.54
CA SER A 12 4.52 -10.43 1.23
C SER A 12 3.03 -10.15 1.32
N GLY A 13 2.28 -10.95 2.09
CA GLY A 13 0.85 -10.70 2.36
C GLY A 13 0.62 -9.36 3.06
N VAL A 14 1.40 -9.06 4.11
CA VAL A 14 1.32 -7.76 4.81
C VAL A 14 1.63 -6.59 3.86
N LYS A 15 2.62 -6.73 3.00
CA LYS A 15 2.98 -5.70 2.01
C LYS A 15 1.82 -5.43 1.03
N VAL A 16 1.16 -6.47 0.52
CA VAL A 16 0.00 -6.35 -0.37
C VAL A 16 -1.10 -5.56 0.35
N LEU A 17 -1.50 -6.01 1.54
CA LEU A 17 -2.57 -5.37 2.33
C LEU A 17 -2.26 -3.92 2.68
N ALA A 18 -1.04 -3.63 3.12
CA ALA A 18 -0.62 -2.27 3.47
C ALA A 18 -0.62 -1.33 2.26
N THR A 19 -0.23 -1.84 1.08
CA THR A 19 -0.23 -1.06 -0.16
C THR A 19 -1.64 -0.71 -0.59
N GLU A 20 -2.55 -1.69 -0.62
CA GLU A 20 -3.94 -1.49 -1.01
C GLU A 20 -4.68 -0.57 -0.03
N ALA A 21 -4.55 -0.82 1.28
CA ALA A 21 -5.14 0.01 2.31
C ALA A 21 -4.60 1.44 2.25
N GLY A 22 -3.27 1.61 2.13
CA GLY A 22 -2.63 2.93 2.07
C GLY A 22 -3.07 3.75 0.86
N LEU A 23 -3.12 3.14 -0.33
CA LEU A 23 -3.57 3.83 -1.55
C LEU A 23 -5.07 4.18 -1.49
N SER A 24 -5.90 3.26 -1.00
CA SER A 24 -7.35 3.45 -0.85
C SER A 24 -7.65 4.57 0.15
N ILE A 25 -7.10 4.49 1.37
CA ILE A 25 -7.30 5.51 2.41
C ILE A 25 -6.73 6.84 1.97
N GLY A 26 -5.51 6.87 1.43
CA GLY A 26 -4.84 8.09 0.99
C GLY A 26 -5.62 8.88 -0.06
N SER A 27 -6.42 8.19 -0.89
CA SER A 27 -7.30 8.83 -1.87
C SER A 27 -8.67 9.18 -1.28
N ARG A 28 -9.32 8.21 -0.61
CA ARG A 28 -10.73 8.33 -0.19
C ARG A 28 -10.94 9.22 1.03
N ILE A 29 -9.90 9.50 1.81
CA ILE A 29 -10.02 10.40 2.97
C ILE A 29 -10.53 11.79 2.59
N PHE A 30 -10.33 12.24 1.34
CA PHE A 30 -10.86 13.52 0.86
C PHE A 30 -12.39 13.55 0.76
N GLU A 31 -13.07 12.40 0.65
CA GLU A 31 -14.54 12.29 0.67
C GLU A 31 -15.12 12.82 2.00
N VAL A 32 -14.40 12.64 3.12
CA VAL A 32 -14.82 13.10 4.45
C VAL A 32 -14.21 14.45 4.85
N ILE A 33 -13.04 14.81 4.31
CA ILE A 33 -12.42 16.12 4.57
C ILE A 33 -13.15 17.23 3.78
N GLY A 34 -13.60 16.91 2.56
CA GLY A 34 -14.25 17.86 1.65
C GLY A 34 -13.29 18.82 0.95
N ALA A 35 -13.86 19.69 0.11
CA ALA A 35 -13.12 20.50 -0.87
C ALA A 35 -12.00 21.37 -0.28
N ARG A 36 -12.21 21.95 0.92
CA ARG A 36 -11.21 22.80 1.60
C ARG A 36 -9.92 22.04 1.95
N GLY A 37 -9.99 20.72 2.08
CA GLY A 37 -8.83 19.86 2.34
C GLY A 37 -7.80 19.83 1.21
N THR A 38 -8.18 20.25 0.00
CA THR A 38 -7.29 20.27 -1.17
C THR A 38 -6.33 21.46 -1.19
N HIS A 39 -6.45 22.40 -0.23
CA HIS A 39 -5.61 23.59 -0.20
C HIS A 39 -4.12 23.21 -0.03
N PRO A 40 -3.21 23.66 -0.91
CA PRO A 40 -1.79 23.24 -0.89
C PRO A 40 -1.06 23.48 0.43
N ARG A 41 -1.42 24.53 1.19
CA ARG A 41 -0.87 24.79 2.54
C ARG A 41 -1.06 23.63 3.53
N LEU A 42 -2.06 22.77 3.34
CA LEU A 42 -2.29 21.60 4.21
C LEU A 42 -1.42 20.40 3.78
N GLY A 43 -1.08 20.31 2.49
CA GLY A 43 -0.23 19.25 1.92
C GLY A 43 -0.72 17.83 2.23
N LEU A 44 -2.04 17.61 2.29
CA LEU A 44 -2.63 16.31 2.68
C LEU A 44 -2.45 15.24 1.58
N ASP A 45 -2.32 15.67 0.33
CA ASP A 45 -2.01 14.83 -0.83
C ASP A 45 -0.62 14.18 -0.73
N ARG A 46 0.28 14.70 0.13
CA ARG A 46 1.62 14.13 0.33
C ARG A 46 1.59 12.67 0.74
N PHE A 47 0.60 12.25 1.52
CA PHE A 47 0.51 10.88 2.01
C PHE A 47 0.24 9.91 0.86
N TRP A 48 -0.74 10.24 0.01
CA TRP A 48 -1.01 9.46 -1.19
C TRP A 48 0.18 9.46 -2.14
N ARG A 49 0.82 10.62 -2.40
CA ARG A 49 1.99 10.70 -3.27
C ARG A 49 3.15 9.84 -2.77
N ASN A 50 3.46 9.90 -1.48
CA ASN A 50 4.54 9.12 -0.88
C ASN A 50 4.28 7.62 -0.99
N ILE A 51 3.06 7.16 -0.64
CA ILE A 51 2.68 5.75 -0.76
C ILE A 51 2.73 5.33 -2.23
N ARG A 52 2.19 6.14 -3.14
CA ARG A 52 2.18 5.84 -4.57
C ARG A 52 3.60 5.66 -5.12
N THR A 53 4.52 6.55 -4.76
CA THR A 53 5.92 6.41 -5.19
C THR A 53 6.60 5.20 -4.57
N HIS A 54 6.49 5.00 -3.26
CA HIS A 54 7.21 3.92 -2.59
C HIS A 54 6.69 2.53 -2.94
N SER A 55 5.36 2.39 -3.09
CA SER A 55 4.72 1.11 -3.44
C SER A 55 5.17 0.54 -4.79
N LEU A 56 5.69 1.38 -5.69
CA LEU A 56 6.15 0.95 -7.02
C LEU A 56 7.55 0.32 -7.03
N HIS A 57 8.29 0.35 -5.92
CA HIS A 57 9.61 -0.27 -5.82
C HIS A 57 9.60 -1.76 -6.18
N ASP A 58 8.53 -2.48 -5.84
CA ASP A 58 8.39 -3.90 -6.11
C ASP A 58 6.92 -4.23 -6.39
N PRO A 59 6.57 -4.71 -7.60
CA PRO A 59 5.19 -4.82 -8.04
C PRO A 59 4.37 -5.78 -7.18
N VAL A 60 3.26 -5.28 -6.63
CA VAL A 60 2.33 -6.03 -5.78
C VAL A 60 1.78 -7.29 -6.47
N ALA A 61 1.58 -7.25 -7.79
CA ALA A 61 1.07 -8.40 -8.56
C ALA A 61 1.96 -9.65 -8.43
N TYR A 62 3.29 -9.48 -8.43
CA TYR A 62 4.21 -10.61 -8.22
C TYR A 62 4.16 -11.12 -6.79
N LYS A 63 3.98 -10.23 -5.80
CA LYS A 63 3.84 -10.64 -4.39
C LYS A 63 2.55 -11.42 -4.13
N ILE A 64 1.47 -11.10 -4.83
CA ILE A 64 0.22 -11.88 -4.79
C ILE A 64 0.44 -13.27 -5.40
N ALA A 65 1.15 -13.37 -6.54
CA ALA A 65 1.49 -14.64 -7.16
C ALA A 65 2.39 -15.51 -6.25
N ASP A 66 3.41 -14.92 -5.62
CA ASP A 66 4.33 -15.62 -4.69
C ASP A 66 3.55 -16.24 -3.51
N VAL A 67 2.60 -15.51 -2.93
CA VAL A 67 1.75 -16.00 -1.83
C VAL A 67 0.82 -17.11 -2.32
N GLY A 68 0.20 -16.93 -3.49
CA GLY A 68 -0.71 -17.92 -4.08
C GLY A 68 -0.03 -19.20 -4.55
N GLN A 69 1.27 -19.19 -4.83
CA GLN A 69 2.02 -20.41 -5.16
C GLN A 69 2.41 -21.22 -3.91
N TYR A 70 2.50 -20.58 -2.75
CA TYR A 70 2.91 -21.23 -1.50
C TYR A 70 1.76 -21.96 -0.79
N PHE A 71 0.53 -21.44 -0.91
CA PHE A 71 -0.68 -22.02 -0.32
C PHE A 71 -1.48 -22.81 -1.36
#